data_AF-A0AAI9KUU4-F1
#
_entry.id   AF-A0AAI9KUU4-F1
#
_cell.length_a   1.000
_cell.length_b   1.000
_cell.length_c   1.000
_cell.angle_alpha   90.00
_cell.angle_beta   90.00
_cell.angle_gamma   90.00
#
_symmetry.space_group_name_H-M   'P 1'
#
loop_
_entity.id
_entity.type
_entity.pdbx_description
1 polymer ?
#
loop_
_entity_poly.entity_id
_entity_poly.type
_entity_poly.pdbx_seq_one_letter_code
_entity_poly.pdbx_strand_id
1 'polypeptide(L)'
;MFMNNEKHYNFSPAAGLISSQQSPNWVVDNLIEKGEQWIINGSPKTGKSLLATQLGLAVASGSVFLNWEIKRPALVLYMDFEVNDRLFWQRYYTMSEQTNLGDAKNIKTFLRCGDYKSTDVLDPIASQAILDIVNCNDPLKSCSGHNEWRSQT
;
A
#
# COMPACT_ATOMS: atom_id res chain seq x y z
N MET A 1 -28.16 -13.52 -0.99
CA MET A 1 -27.98 -14.09 -2.34
C MET A 1 -26.64 -13.58 -2.86
N PHE A 2 -25.55 -14.32 -2.60
CA PHE A 2 -24.23 -13.96 -3.08
C PHE A 2 -24.16 -14.37 -4.55
N MET A 3 -24.04 -13.40 -5.45
CA MET A 3 -23.77 -13.69 -6.85
C MET A 3 -22.36 -14.27 -6.92
N ASN A 4 -22.26 -15.57 -7.19
CA ASN A 4 -21.01 -16.21 -7.60
C ASN A 4 -20.60 -15.59 -8.93
N ASN A 5 -19.66 -14.65 -8.88
CA ASN A 5 -18.96 -14.17 -10.05
C ASN A 5 -17.81 -15.14 -10.30
N GLU A 6 -18.11 -16.29 -10.91
CA GLU A 6 -17.07 -17.25 -11.30
C GLU A 6 -16.14 -16.54 -12.29
N LYS A 7 -14.92 -16.23 -11.84
CA LYS A 7 -13.87 -15.71 -12.72
C LYS A 7 -13.53 -16.80 -13.72
N HIS A 8 -14.03 -16.68 -14.94
CA HIS A 8 -13.60 -17.52 -16.06
C HIS A 8 -12.19 -17.12 -16.47
N TYR A 9 -11.20 -17.88 -16.00
CA TYR A 9 -9.82 -17.68 -16.40
C TYR A 9 -9.60 -18.27 -17.79
N ASN A 10 -9.38 -17.41 -18.77
CA ASN A 10 -8.99 -17.81 -20.13
C ASN A 10 -7.47 -17.83 -20.23
N PHE A 11 -6.88 -19.03 -20.16
CA PHE A 11 -5.42 -19.24 -20.22
C PHE A 11 -4.89 -19.37 -21.66
N SER A 12 -5.68 -19.02 -22.69
CA SER A 12 -5.22 -19.13 -24.08
C SER A 12 -4.15 -18.08 -24.40
N PRO A 13 -3.12 -18.44 -25.21
CA PRO A 13 -2.14 -17.47 -25.69
C PRO A 13 -2.77 -16.28 -26.43
N ALA A 14 -3.88 -16.50 -27.13
CA ALA A 14 -4.64 -15.45 -27.81
C ALA A 14 -5.21 -14.42 -26.82
N ALA A 15 -5.77 -14.87 -25.70
CA ALA A 15 -6.23 -13.97 -24.65
C ALA A 15 -5.08 -13.16 -24.04
N GLY A 16 -3.93 -13.81 -23.80
CA GLY A 16 -2.72 -13.14 -23.29
C GLY A 16 -2.17 -12.05 -24.24
N LEU A 17 -2.17 -12.33 -25.55
CA LEU A 17 -1.75 -11.36 -26.58
C LEU A 17 -2.70 -10.16 -26.69
N ILE A 18 -4.00 -10.38 -26.52
CA ILE A 18 -4.98 -9.29 -26.51
C ILE A 18 -4.79 -8.43 -25.25
N SER A 19 -4.57 -9.05 -24.08
CA SER A 19 -4.32 -8.29 -22.85
C SER A 19 -3.02 -7.49 -22.91
N SER A 20 -1.96 -8.00 -23.54
CA SER A 20 -0.68 -7.27 -23.63
C SER A 20 -0.73 -6.02 -24.52
N GLN A 21 -1.77 -5.87 -25.34
CA GLN A 21 -1.97 -4.68 -26.18
C GLN A 21 -2.72 -3.56 -25.45
N GLN A 22 -3.22 -3.82 -24.24
CA GLN A 22 -3.90 -2.81 -23.43
C GLN A 22 -2.88 -1.81 -22.87
N SER A 23 -3.29 -0.55 -22.75
CA SER A 23 -2.44 0.47 -22.14
C SER A 23 -2.30 0.19 -20.64
N PRO A 24 -1.06 0.07 -20.12
CA PRO A 24 -0.84 -0.30 -18.73
C PRO A 24 -1.29 0.79 -17.76
N ASN A 25 -1.85 0.39 -16.63
CA ASN A 25 -2.25 1.29 -15.56
C ASN A 25 -1.16 1.41 -14.49
N TRP A 26 -0.10 2.17 -14.75
CA TRP A 26 1.06 2.29 -13.86
C TRP A 26 0.74 2.91 -12.49
N VAL A 27 1.25 2.26 -11.43
CA VAL A 27 1.46 2.80 -10.07
C VAL A 27 2.88 3.36 -9.97
N VAL A 28 3.86 2.60 -10.45
CA VAL A 28 5.24 3.04 -10.67
C VAL A 28 5.54 2.84 -12.14
N ASP A 29 5.91 3.90 -12.85
CA ASP A 29 6.07 3.85 -14.29
C ASP A 29 7.07 2.79 -14.73
N ASN A 30 6.67 1.95 -15.70
CA ASN A 30 7.47 0.86 -16.25
C ASN A 30 7.99 -0.16 -15.22
N LEU A 31 7.42 -0.21 -14.02
CA LEU A 31 7.82 -1.15 -12.98
C LEU A 31 6.61 -1.87 -12.35
N ILE A 32 5.63 -1.13 -11.82
CA ILE A 32 4.50 -1.72 -11.09
C ILE A 32 3.19 -1.24 -11.72
N GLU A 33 2.46 -2.18 -12.33
CA GLU A 33 1.11 -1.94 -12.83
C GLU A 33 0.05 -2.20 -11.74
N LYS A 34 -1.05 -1.45 -11.79
CA LYS A 34 -2.17 -1.62 -10.85
C LYS A 34 -2.75 -3.04 -10.98
N GLY A 35 -2.83 -3.73 -9.83
CA GLY A 35 -3.36 -5.09 -9.74
C GLY A 35 -2.27 -6.15 -9.62
N GLU A 36 -1.01 -5.80 -9.87
CA GLU A 36 0.13 -6.67 -9.66
C GLU A 36 0.44 -6.90 -8.18
N GLN A 37 1.05 -8.04 -7.88
CA GLN A 37 1.53 -8.40 -6.55
C GLN A 37 3.04 -8.58 -6.58
N TRP A 38 3.75 -7.87 -5.71
CA TRP A 38 5.21 -7.86 -5.67
C TRP A 38 5.71 -8.32 -4.31
N ILE A 39 6.84 -9.02 -4.30
CA ILE A 39 7.52 -9.48 -3.08
C ILE A 39 8.92 -8.89 -3.05
N ILE A 40 9.24 -8.16 -1.98
CA ILE A 40 10.60 -7.70 -1.68
C ILE A 40 11.23 -8.71 -0.72
N ASN A 41 12.17 -9.51 -1.21
CA ASN A 41 12.90 -10.51 -0.42
C ASN A 41 14.38 -10.14 -0.21
N GLY A 42 14.97 -10.65 0.86
CA GLY A 42 16.36 -10.44 1.24
C GLY A 42 16.61 -10.79 2.70
N SER A 43 17.87 -10.98 3.08
CA SER A 43 18.26 -11.33 4.45
C SER A 43 17.80 -10.29 5.49
N PRO A 44 17.76 -10.64 6.79
CA PRO A 44 17.51 -9.66 7.84
C PRO A 44 18.46 -8.46 7.73
N LYS A 45 17.95 -7.27 8.05
CA LYS A 45 18.71 -6.00 8.06
C LYS A 45 19.27 -5.51 6.70
N THR A 46 18.89 -6.11 5.58
CA THR A 46 19.27 -5.62 4.23
C THR A 46 18.53 -4.36 3.78
N GLY A 47 17.60 -3.85 4.59
CA GLY A 47 16.87 -2.61 4.30
C GLY A 47 15.52 -2.78 3.59
N LYS A 48 14.94 -3.99 3.53
CA LYS A 48 13.62 -4.23 2.91
C LYS A 48 12.53 -3.25 3.36
N SER A 49 12.37 -3.06 4.68
CA SER A 49 11.38 -2.12 5.22
C SER A 49 11.72 -0.67 4.85
N LEU A 50 13.01 -0.34 4.69
CA LEU A 50 13.43 0.99 4.24
C LEU A 50 13.02 1.21 2.78
N LEU A 51 13.29 0.24 1.92
CA LEU A 51 12.92 0.25 0.51
C LEU A 51 11.40 0.34 0.32
N ALA A 52 10.64 -0.47 1.06
CA ALA A 52 9.18 -0.45 1.04
C ALA A 52 8.63 0.92 1.52
N THR A 53 9.24 1.51 2.56
CA THR A 53 8.86 2.84 3.05
C THR A 53 9.14 3.92 2.00
N GLN A 54 10.30 3.91 1.36
CA GLN A 54 10.66 4.86 0.30
C GLN A 54 9.74 4.73 -0.92
N LEU A 55 9.41 3.51 -1.34
CA LEU A 55 8.46 3.27 -2.41
C LEU A 55 7.06 3.82 -2.05
N GLY A 56 6.55 3.50 -0.87
CA GLY A 56 5.26 3.99 -0.42
C GLY A 56 5.23 5.52 -0.30
N LEU A 57 6.29 6.14 0.21
CA LEU A 57 6.42 7.60 0.24
C LEU A 57 6.37 8.19 -1.16
N ALA A 58 7.14 7.64 -2.11
CA ALA A 58 7.18 8.13 -3.48
C ALA A 58 5.81 8.02 -4.17
N VAL A 59 5.12 6.89 -3.99
CA VAL A 59 3.76 6.65 -4.51
C VAL A 59 2.75 7.60 -3.88
N ALA A 60 2.78 7.76 -2.55
CA ALA A 60 1.89 8.66 -1.83
C ALA A 60 2.01 10.11 -2.31
N SER A 61 3.21 10.50 -2.70
CA SER A 61 3.56 11.87 -2.98
C SER A 61 3.61 12.25 -4.46
N GLY A 62 3.71 11.26 -5.36
CA GLY A 62 4.01 11.50 -6.78
C GLY A 62 5.44 11.92 -7.06
N SER A 63 6.42 11.44 -6.29
CA SER A 63 7.83 11.80 -6.51
C SER A 63 8.58 10.76 -7.33
N VAL A 64 9.88 10.59 -7.06
CA VAL A 64 10.75 9.67 -7.77
C VAL A 64 11.20 8.59 -6.80
N PHE A 65 11.08 7.34 -7.22
CA PHE A 65 11.60 6.18 -6.50
C PHE A 65 12.73 5.57 -7.32
N LEU A 66 13.99 5.61 -6.85
CA LEU A 66 15.14 5.00 -7.56
C LEU A 66 15.19 5.31 -9.07
N ASN A 67 14.91 6.56 -9.45
CA ASN A 67 14.79 7.08 -10.82
C ASN A 67 13.53 6.67 -11.62
N TRP A 68 12.61 5.92 -11.03
CA TRP A 68 11.26 5.75 -11.56
C TRP A 68 10.36 6.89 -11.12
N GLU A 69 9.72 7.54 -12.08
CA GLU A 69 8.75 8.59 -11.83
C GLU A 69 7.40 8.01 -11.38
N ILE A 70 6.76 8.70 -10.44
CA ILE A 70 5.37 8.44 -10.06
C ILE A 70 4.49 9.51 -10.70
N LYS A 71 3.96 9.24 -11.90
CA LYS A 71 3.11 10.18 -12.64
C LYS A 71 1.76 10.47 -11.98
N ARG A 72 1.25 9.52 -11.19
CA ARG A 72 -0.07 9.61 -10.54
C ARG A 72 0.08 9.24 -9.07
N PRO A 73 0.17 10.23 -8.16
CA PRO A 73 0.14 9.97 -6.73
C PRO A 73 -1.11 9.14 -6.36
N ALA A 74 -0.95 8.24 -5.40
CA ALA A 74 -2.03 7.37 -4.94
C ALA A 74 -2.03 7.25 -3.41
N LEU A 75 -3.19 6.92 -2.84
CA LEU A 75 -3.26 6.60 -1.42
C LEU A 75 -2.47 5.31 -1.13
N VAL A 76 -1.63 5.34 -0.10
CA VAL A 76 -0.82 4.21 0.36
C VAL A 76 -1.26 3.81 1.76
N LEU A 77 -1.63 2.54 1.92
CA LEU A 77 -1.79 1.89 3.22
C LEU A 77 -0.56 1.02 3.48
N TYR A 78 0.23 1.39 4.49
CA TYR A 78 1.42 0.67 4.93
C TYR A 78 1.08 -0.16 6.18
N MET A 79 0.97 -1.48 6.02
CA MET A 79 0.76 -2.42 7.12
C MET A 79 2.13 -2.83 7.72
N ASP A 80 2.38 -2.47 8.98
CA ASP A 80 3.65 -2.70 9.65
C ASP A 80 3.48 -3.60 10.88
N PHE A 81 3.98 -4.82 10.79
CA PHE A 81 3.85 -5.81 11.86
C PHE A 81 5.05 -5.87 12.80
N GLU A 82 6.17 -5.23 12.45
CA GLU A 82 7.46 -5.48 13.12
C GLU A 82 8.00 -4.23 13.81
N VAL A 83 7.95 -3.07 13.15
CA VAL A 83 8.68 -1.89 13.61
C VAL A 83 7.85 -1.13 14.64
N ASN A 84 8.49 -0.67 15.73
CA ASN A 84 7.81 0.22 16.68
C ASN A 84 7.67 1.64 16.13
N ASP A 85 6.68 2.36 16.64
CA ASP A 85 6.30 3.70 16.17
C ASP A 85 7.44 4.70 16.14
N ARG A 86 8.20 4.76 17.24
CA ARG A 86 9.32 5.70 17.34
C ARG A 86 10.33 5.50 16.20
N LEU A 87 10.72 4.25 15.95
CA LEU A 87 11.67 3.93 14.88
C LEU A 87 11.09 4.14 13.49
N PHE A 88 9.82 3.76 13.27
CA PHE A 88 9.18 3.97 11.97
C PHE A 88 9.11 5.46 11.64
N TRP A 89 8.58 6.27 12.54
CA TRP A 89 8.40 7.70 12.30
C TRP A 89 9.73 8.45 12.19
N GLN A 90 10.76 8.01 12.91
CA GLN A 90 12.12 8.52 12.71
C GLN A 90 12.61 8.25 11.28
N ARG A 91 12.41 7.04 10.74
CA ARG A 91 12.80 6.69 9.37
C ARG A 91 11.98 7.44 8.33
N TYR A 92 10.65 7.48 8.52
CA TYR A 92 9.73 8.23 7.68
C TYR A 92 10.18 9.68 7.55
N TYR A 93 10.48 10.33 8.68
CA TYR A 93 10.94 11.71 8.69
C TYR A 93 12.25 11.87 7.89
N THR A 94 13.28 11.08 8.19
CA THR A 94 14.56 11.14 7.48
C THR A 94 14.42 10.88 5.98
N MET A 95 13.61 9.90 5.57
CA MET A 95 13.44 9.53 4.16
C MET A 95 12.65 10.58 3.38
N SER A 96 11.71 11.25 4.04
CA SER A 96 10.86 12.24 3.40
C SER A 96 11.56 13.59 3.20
N GLU A 97 12.53 13.96 4.06
CA GLU A 97 13.37 15.16 3.86
C GLU A 97 14.26 15.07 2.60
N GLN A 98 14.65 13.86 2.18
CA GLN A 98 15.53 13.65 1.03
C GLN A 98 14.80 13.57 -0.31
N THR A 99 13.48 13.49 -0.27
CA THR A 99 12.63 13.57 -1.45
C THR A 99 12.25 15.05 -1.68
N ASN A 100 12.07 15.51 -2.93
CA ASN A 100 11.60 16.86 -3.28
C ASN A 100 10.15 17.16 -2.81
N LEU A 101 9.72 16.52 -1.73
CA LEU A 101 8.39 16.56 -1.20
C LEU A 101 8.25 17.75 -0.27
N GLY A 102 7.36 18.65 -0.66
CA GLY A 102 6.81 19.64 0.25
C GLY A 102 6.41 18.97 1.56
N ASP A 103 6.95 19.52 2.65
CA ASP A 103 6.71 19.22 4.05
C ASP A 103 5.94 17.91 4.32
N ALA A 104 6.69 16.81 4.51
CA ALA A 104 6.20 15.45 4.75
C ALA A 104 5.21 15.31 5.91
N LYS A 105 5.12 16.34 6.76
CA LYS A 105 4.09 16.54 7.80
C LYS A 105 2.67 16.63 7.23
N ASN A 106 2.54 16.95 5.94
CA ASN A 106 1.27 17.21 5.27
C ASN A 106 0.86 16.13 4.26
N ILE A 107 1.62 15.02 4.14
CA ILE A 107 1.26 13.91 3.25
C ILE A 107 0.07 13.17 3.88
N LYS A 108 -1.14 13.53 3.43
CA LYS A 108 -2.40 12.88 3.85
C LYS A 108 -2.63 11.53 3.18
N THR A 109 -1.83 11.19 2.18
CA THR A 109 -1.96 10.02 1.31
C THR A 109 -1.06 8.85 1.72
N PHE A 110 -0.32 8.96 2.83
CA PHE A 110 0.44 7.85 3.39
C PHE A 110 -0.13 7.51 4.77
N LEU A 111 -0.80 6.36 4.87
CA LEU A 111 -1.44 5.88 6.07
C LEU A 111 -0.70 4.65 6.56
N ARG A 112 -0.21 4.69 7.81
CA ARG A 112 0.47 3.56 8.43
C ARG A 112 -0.46 2.90 9.45
N CYS A 113 -0.59 1.58 9.38
CA CYS A 113 -1.19 0.76 10.42
C CYS A 113 -0.08 -0.04 11.11
N GLY A 114 0.21 0.29 12.38
CA GLY A 114 1.22 -0.38 13.21
C GLY A 114 0.65 -1.12 14.43
N ASP A 115 -0.68 -1.22 14.51
CA ASP A 115 -1.41 -1.67 15.71
C ASP A 115 -1.34 -3.20 15.89
N TYR A 116 -0.94 -3.93 14.85
CA TYR A 116 -0.91 -5.39 14.82
C TYR A 116 0.54 -5.89 14.79
N LYS A 117 0.85 -6.94 15.56
CA LYS A 117 2.13 -7.68 15.47
C LYS A 117 2.07 -8.90 14.57
N SER A 118 0.87 -9.40 14.35
CA SER A 118 0.54 -10.50 13.45
C SER A 118 -0.95 -10.44 13.17
N THR A 119 -1.37 -11.09 12.09
CA THR A 119 -2.79 -11.32 11.81
C THR A 119 -2.96 -12.68 11.16
N ASP A 120 -3.99 -13.41 11.56
CA ASP A 120 -4.38 -14.63 10.86
C ASP A 120 -5.36 -14.24 9.76
N VAL A 121 -4.90 -14.36 8.51
CA VAL A 121 -5.72 -14.05 7.33
C VAL A 121 -6.86 -15.05 7.13
N LEU A 122 -6.82 -16.21 7.78
CA LEU A 122 -7.86 -17.24 7.72
C LEU A 122 -8.89 -17.09 8.85
N ASP A 123 -8.59 -16.31 9.88
CA ASP A 123 -9.58 -15.96 10.90
C ASP A 123 -10.57 -14.94 10.31
N PRO A 124 -11.88 -15.27 10.22
CA PRO A 124 -12.88 -14.36 9.68
C PRO A 124 -12.94 -13.02 10.43
N ILE A 125 -12.65 -13.02 11.74
CA ILE A 125 -12.72 -11.80 12.54
C ILE A 125 -11.50 -10.91 12.27
N ALA A 126 -10.30 -11.47 12.36
CA ALA A 126 -9.07 -10.72 12.08
C ALA A 126 -8.99 -10.24 10.63
N SER A 127 -9.39 -11.07 9.65
CA SER A 127 -9.43 -10.66 8.23
C SER A 127 -10.45 -9.55 7.99
N GLN A 128 -11.63 -9.61 8.62
CA GLN A 128 -12.63 -8.53 8.52
C GLN A 128 -12.10 -7.22 9.09
N ALA A 129 -11.38 -7.24 10.22
CA ALA A 129 -10.78 -6.03 10.79
C ALA A 129 -9.78 -5.35 9.82
N ILE A 130 -8.96 -6.12 9.10
CA ILE A 130 -8.07 -5.57 8.06
C ILE A 130 -8.87 -4.97 6.91
N LEU A 131 -9.91 -5.68 6.45
CA LEU A 131 -10.78 -5.19 5.39
C LEU A 131 -11.46 -3.88 5.78
N ASP A 132 -11.86 -3.72 7.04
CA ASP A 132 -12.45 -2.50 7.56
C ASP A 132 -11.45 -1.34 7.55
N ILE A 133 -10.18 -1.58 7.88
CA ILE A 133 -9.10 -0.58 7.75
C ILE A 133 -8.91 -0.18 6.29
N VAL A 134 -8.89 -1.14 5.36
CA VAL A 134 -8.76 -0.88 3.93
C VAL A 134 -9.95 -0.06 3.43
N ASN A 135 -11.17 -0.41 3.84
CA ASN A 135 -12.40 0.27 3.44
C ASN A 135 -12.54 1.67 4.07
N CYS A 136 -12.09 1.85 5.32
CA CYS A 136 -12.14 3.14 6.02
C CYS A 136 -11.20 4.17 5.40
N ASN A 137 -10.13 3.69 4.79
CA ASN A 137 -9.19 4.53 4.10
C ASN A 137 -9.54 4.70 2.62
N ASP A 138 -10.58 4.05 2.09
CA ASP A 138 -11.01 4.25 0.72
C ASP A 138 -11.63 5.65 0.56
N PRO A 139 -11.01 6.57 -0.21
CA PRO A 139 -11.54 7.93 -0.40
C PRO A 139 -12.90 7.95 -1.12
N LEU A 140 -13.33 6.82 -1.69
CA LEU A 140 -14.64 6.65 -2.33
C LEU A 140 -15.72 6.15 -1.37
N LYS A 141 -15.38 5.78 -0.14
CA LYS A 141 -16.32 5.34 0.90
C LYS A 141 -16.20 6.25 2.12
N SER A 142 -17.12 7.21 2.26
CA SER A 142 -17.18 8.02 3.49
C SER A 142 -17.49 7.09 4.67
N CYS A 143 -16.52 6.86 5.56
CA CYS A 143 -16.80 6.19 6.81
C CYS A 143 -17.54 7.12 7.76
N SER A 144 -18.87 6.96 7.80
CA SER A 144 -19.72 7.49 8.85
C SER A 144 -19.50 6.68 10.14
N GLY A 145 -18.67 7.23 11.03
CA GLY A 145 -18.59 6.85 12.44
C GLY A 145 -17.56 5.77 12.75
N HIS A 146 -16.45 6.16 13.39
CA HIS A 146 -15.72 5.36 14.39
C HIS A 146 -14.62 6.24 15.02
N ASN A 147 -15.04 7.15 15.91
CA ASN A 147 -14.13 7.94 16.76
C ASN A 147 -13.95 7.33 18.17
N GLU A 148 -14.41 6.11 18.43
CA GLU A 148 -14.47 5.55 19.80
C GLU A 148 -13.35 4.57 20.18
N TRP A 149 -12.46 4.16 19.26
CA TRP A 149 -11.46 3.14 19.56
C TRP A 149 -10.08 3.67 20.00
N ARG A 150 -9.89 5.00 20.04
CA ARG A 150 -8.59 5.63 20.37
C ARG A 150 -8.36 5.94 21.86
N SER A 151 -9.27 5.57 22.76
CA SER A 151 -9.22 5.98 24.17
C SER A 151 -9.00 4.85 25.18
N GLN A 152 -8.55 3.66 24.76
CA GLN A 152 -8.24 2.59 25.70
C GLN A 152 -6.93 1.86 25.36
N THR A 153 -5.80 2.52 25.61
CA THR A 153 -4.54 1.92 26.10
C THR A 153 -3.72 2.98 26.81
#